data_AF-A0A453IVL5-F1
#
_entry.id   AF-A0A453IVL5-F1
#
_cell.length_a   1.000
_cell.length_b   1.000
_cell.length_c   1.000
_cell.angle_alpha   90.00
_cell.angle_beta   90.00
_cell.angle_gamma   90.00
#
_symmetry.space_group_name_H-M   'P 1'
#
loop_
_entity.id
_entity.type
_entity.pdbx_description
1 polymer ?
#
loop_
_entity_poly.entity_id
_entity_poly.type
_entity_poly.pdbx_seq_one_letter_code
_entity_poly.pdbx_strand_id
1 'polypeptide(L)'
;DELLYTPSASEPRSFPHAVKQQCWEKAEKVPGRDPERWRRDALGNIVFRKLVGCPGCLCHDYDHIVPYSKGGKSTLENCQVLQATVNRSKGNNTEISKSELAQRSSYCRVSGRDMDLFELSAFGNVRRGPDSGGCKIQ
;
A
#
# COMPACT_ATOMS: atom_id res chain seq x y z
N ASP A 1 -8.20 6.68 43.08
CA ASP A 1 -8.42 5.50 42.23
C ASP A 1 -7.46 5.47 41.06
N GLU A 2 -6.32 4.87 41.38
CA GLU A 2 -5.24 4.51 40.48
C GLU A 2 -5.76 3.36 39.59
N LEU A 3 -6.16 3.67 38.37
CA LEU A 3 -6.42 2.64 37.37
C LEU A 3 -5.08 2.05 36.96
N LEU A 4 -4.71 0.98 37.67
CA LEU A 4 -3.63 0.06 37.33
C LEU A 4 -3.70 -0.28 35.85
N TYR A 5 -2.79 0.33 35.07
CA TYR A 5 -2.49 -0.11 33.72
C TYR A 5 -1.92 -1.52 33.82
N THR A 6 -2.77 -2.51 33.63
CA THR A 6 -2.35 -3.89 33.48
C THR A 6 -1.67 -4.01 32.12
N PRO A 7 -0.36 -4.31 32.04
CA PRO A 7 0.27 -4.57 30.76
C PRO A 7 -0.09 -5.99 30.35
N SER A 8 -1.20 -6.14 29.63
CA SER A 8 -1.64 -7.45 29.14
C SER A 8 -1.94 -7.39 27.64
N ALA A 9 -1.37 -8.37 26.93
CA ALA A 9 -1.38 -8.64 25.49
C ALA A 9 -0.30 -7.92 24.68
N SER A 10 0.72 -8.67 24.25
CA SER A 10 1.62 -8.27 23.16
C SER A 10 0.80 -7.73 21.99
N GLU A 11 1.11 -6.51 21.52
CA GLU A 11 0.43 -5.88 20.39
C GLU A 11 0.30 -6.86 19.21
N PRO A 12 -0.85 -6.96 18.52
CA PRO A 12 -1.04 -7.95 17.47
C PRO A 12 -0.07 -7.68 16.29
N ARG A 13 0.44 -8.77 15.69
CA ARG A 13 1.28 -8.68 14.48
C ARG A 13 0.55 -8.03 13.30
N SER A 14 -0.75 -8.25 13.17
CA SER A 14 -1.54 -7.69 12.07
C SER A 14 -1.91 -6.24 12.37
N PHE A 15 -1.76 -5.36 11.38
CA PHE A 15 -2.26 -3.98 11.48
C PHE A 15 -3.79 -3.96 11.70
N PRO A 16 -4.29 -3.19 12.69
CA PRO A 16 -5.72 -2.91 12.83
C PRO A 16 -6.31 -2.30 11.57
N HIS A 17 -7.62 -2.48 11.34
CA HIS A 17 -8.29 -1.96 10.14
C HIS A 17 -8.11 -0.44 9.98
N ALA A 18 -8.25 0.33 11.06
CA ALA A 18 -8.06 1.77 11.05
C ALA A 18 -6.63 2.16 10.60
N VAL A 19 -5.62 1.42 11.07
CA VAL A 19 -4.22 1.64 10.66
C VAL A 19 -4.03 1.31 9.18
N LYS A 20 -4.62 0.22 8.67
CA LYS A 20 -4.58 -0.11 7.23
C LYS A 20 -5.21 0.99 6.38
N GLN A 21 -6.36 1.52 6.80
CA GLN A 21 -7.02 2.62 6.10
C GLN A 21 -6.12 3.87 6.04
N GLN A 22 -5.59 4.31 7.19
CA GLN A 22 -4.69 5.47 7.26
C GLN A 22 -3.37 5.24 6.49
N CYS A 23 -2.86 4.01 6.51
CA CYS A 23 -1.67 3.62 5.77
C CYS A 23 -1.88 3.68 4.25
N TRP A 24 -3.06 3.29 3.76
CA TRP A 24 -3.46 3.49 2.37
C TRP A 24 -3.60 4.98 2.02
N GLU A 25 -4.20 5.77 2.91
CA GLU A 25 -4.37 7.21 2.72
C GLU A 25 -3.05 7.96 2.64
N LYS A 26 -2.06 7.53 3.44
CA LYS A 26 -0.68 8.03 3.47
C LYS A 26 0.11 7.71 2.20
N ALA A 27 -0.21 6.63 1.49
CA ALA A 27 0.51 6.22 0.28
C ALA A 27 0.35 7.26 -0.85
N GLU A 28 1.33 7.32 -1.75
CA GLU A 28 1.34 8.31 -2.82
C GLU A 28 0.14 8.09 -3.78
N LYS A 29 -0.50 9.19 -4.20
CA LYS A 29 -1.65 9.15 -5.12
C LYS A 29 -1.18 8.95 -6.55
N VAL A 30 -1.96 8.23 -7.36
CA VAL A 30 -1.75 8.18 -8.81
C VAL A 30 -2.49 9.37 -9.45
N PRO A 31 -1.81 10.29 -10.17
CA PRO A 31 -2.47 11.44 -10.80
C PRO A 31 -3.62 11.01 -11.74
N GLY A 32 -4.73 11.75 -11.70
CA GLY A 32 -5.92 11.48 -12.51
C GLY A 32 -6.75 10.25 -12.10
N ARG A 33 -6.36 9.54 -11.02
CA ARG A 33 -7.02 8.33 -10.53
C ARG A 33 -7.65 8.53 -9.16
N ASP A 34 -8.74 7.80 -8.92
CA ASP A 34 -9.41 7.80 -7.62
C ASP A 34 -8.44 7.29 -6.51
N PRO A 35 -8.07 8.14 -5.53
CA PRO A 35 -7.13 7.77 -4.48
C PRO A 35 -7.69 6.73 -3.48
N GLU A 36 -9.00 6.45 -3.52
CA GLU A 36 -9.58 5.34 -2.76
C GLU A 36 -9.30 3.98 -3.43
N ARG A 37 -9.01 3.97 -4.74
CA ARG A 37 -8.85 2.77 -5.56
C ARG A 37 -7.40 2.51 -5.96
N TRP A 38 -6.65 3.56 -6.25
CA TRP A 38 -5.30 3.48 -6.78
C TRP A 38 -4.30 4.24 -5.91
N ARG A 39 -3.14 3.62 -5.68
CA ARG A 39 -2.00 4.24 -5.02
C ARG A 39 -0.70 3.81 -5.68
N ARG A 40 0.36 4.54 -5.38
CA ARG A 40 1.73 4.05 -5.52
C ARG A 40 2.21 3.53 -4.18
N ASP A 41 2.81 2.35 -4.19
CA ASP A 41 3.48 1.79 -3.03
C ASP A 41 4.76 2.58 -2.70
N ALA A 42 5.46 2.22 -1.62
CA ALA A 42 6.66 2.93 -1.15
C ALA A 42 7.84 2.92 -2.13
N LEU A 43 7.76 2.15 -3.23
CA LEU A 43 8.76 2.05 -4.29
C LEU A 43 8.27 2.64 -5.62
N GLY A 44 7.06 3.21 -5.64
CA GLY A 44 6.47 3.84 -6.83
C GLY A 44 5.61 2.92 -7.70
N ASN A 45 5.47 1.63 -7.33
CA ASN A 45 4.66 0.67 -8.07
C ASN A 45 3.18 1.01 -7.95
N ILE A 46 2.44 0.95 -9.06
CA ILE A 46 0.98 1.13 -9.04
C ILE A 46 0.35 -0.11 -8.41
N VAL A 47 -0.49 0.10 -7.40
CA VAL A 47 -1.24 -0.95 -6.72
C VAL A 47 -2.72 -0.62 -6.65
N PHE A 48 -3.54 -1.66 -6.61
CA PHE A 48 -5.00 -1.53 -6.64
C PHE A 48 -5.64 -1.99 -5.32
N ARG A 49 -6.53 -1.17 -4.77
CA ARG A 49 -7.07 -1.33 -3.41
C ARG A 49 -7.71 -2.69 -3.15
N LYS A 50 -8.37 -3.26 -4.15
CA LYS A 50 -9.07 -4.56 -4.04
C LYS A 50 -8.13 -5.77 -4.06
N LEU A 51 -6.88 -5.61 -4.51
CA LEU A 51 -5.92 -6.68 -4.67
C LEU A 51 -4.96 -6.70 -3.48
N VAL A 52 -5.38 -7.33 -2.38
CA VAL A 52 -4.60 -7.48 -1.15
C VAL A 52 -4.12 -8.92 -1.00
N GLY A 53 -2.85 -9.15 -0.68
CA GLY A 53 -2.34 -10.49 -0.34
C GLY A 53 -2.17 -11.47 -1.50
N CYS A 54 -2.39 -11.06 -2.75
CA CYS A 54 -2.18 -11.87 -3.95
C CYS A 54 -0.78 -11.66 -4.58
N PRO A 55 -0.28 -12.57 -5.45
CA PRO A 55 1.07 -12.47 -6.03
C PRO A 55 1.14 -11.65 -7.33
N GLY A 56 0.06 -10.98 -7.75
CA GLY A 56 0.04 -10.18 -8.97
C GLY A 56 0.77 -8.83 -8.83
N CYS A 57 1.17 -8.24 -9.95
CA CYS A 57 1.93 -6.97 -9.98
C CYS A 57 1.19 -5.76 -9.40
N LEU A 58 -0.16 -5.79 -9.40
CA LEU A 58 -1.00 -4.75 -8.80
C LEU A 58 -1.41 -5.07 -7.35
N CYS A 59 -1.03 -6.25 -6.87
CA CYS A 59 -1.35 -6.69 -5.53
C CYS A 59 -0.42 -6.05 -4.50
N HIS A 60 -0.96 -5.70 -3.34
CA HIS A 60 -0.21 -5.11 -2.25
C HIS A 60 -0.45 -5.84 -0.94
N ASP A 61 0.46 -5.61 -0.01
CA ASP A 61 0.29 -5.88 1.41
C ASP A 61 0.47 -4.57 2.20
N TYR A 62 0.05 -4.62 3.47
CA TYR A 62 0.45 -3.63 4.46
C TYR A 62 1.71 -4.16 5.14
N ASP A 63 2.87 -3.62 4.74
CA ASP A 63 4.19 -4.02 5.20
C ASP A 63 4.58 -3.26 6.47
N HIS A 64 5.26 -3.96 7.37
CA HIS A 64 5.97 -3.34 8.48
C HIS A 64 7.34 -2.87 8.00
N ILE A 65 7.58 -1.55 7.99
CA ILE A 65 8.87 -0.95 7.59
C ILE A 65 10.01 -1.65 8.34
N VAL A 66 9.93 -1.68 9.67
CA VAL A 66 10.68 -2.57 10.55
C VAL A 66 9.86 -3.84 10.78
N PRO A 67 10.33 -5.04 10.39
CA PRO A 67 9.57 -6.27 10.54
C PRO A 67 9.12 -6.51 11.99
N TYR A 68 7.91 -7.08 12.17
CA TYR A 68 7.39 -7.41 13.49
C TYR A 68 8.33 -8.33 14.30
N SER A 69 8.95 -9.31 13.64
CA SER A 69 9.95 -10.21 14.25
C SER A 69 11.25 -9.53 14.67
N LYS A 70 11.44 -8.25 14.32
CA LYS A 70 12.56 -7.39 14.71
C LYS A 70 12.12 -6.27 15.66
N GLY A 71 10.96 -6.42 16.31
CA GLY A 71 10.42 -5.45 17.27
C GLY A 71 9.59 -4.33 16.65
N GLY A 72 9.31 -4.40 15.34
CA GLY A 72 8.46 -3.41 14.67
C GLY A 72 6.99 -3.53 15.09
N LYS A 73 6.43 -2.45 15.62
CA LYS A 73 5.05 -2.41 16.08
C LYS A 73 4.04 -2.27 14.93
N SER A 74 2.79 -2.65 15.17
CA SER A 74 1.70 -2.54 14.19
C SER A 74 1.03 -1.16 14.21
N THR A 75 1.82 -0.10 14.14
CA THR A 75 1.36 1.30 14.15
C THR A 75 1.39 1.94 12.76
N LEU A 76 0.79 3.12 12.62
CA LEU A 76 0.75 3.84 11.33
C LEU A 76 2.16 4.25 10.86
N GLU A 77 3.04 4.62 11.79
CA GLU A 77 4.41 5.07 11.52
C GLU A 77 5.22 3.94 10.90
N ASN A 78 4.98 2.71 11.34
CA ASN A 78 5.65 1.50 10.85
C ASN A 78 4.91 0.83 9.68
N CYS A 79 3.75 1.33 9.25
CA CYS A 79 3.02 0.77 8.12
C CYS A 79 3.41 1.45 6.81
N GLN A 80 3.62 0.66 5.76
CA GLN A 80 3.64 1.13 4.38
C GLN A 80 2.88 0.20 3.45
N VAL A 81 2.29 0.75 2.39
CA VAL A 81 1.78 -0.05 1.27
C VAL A 81 2.99 -0.51 0.47
N LEU A 82 3.08 -1.81 0.20
CA LEU A 82 4.18 -2.42 -0.56
C LEU A 82 3.62 -3.50 -1.49
N GLN A 83 4.10 -3.58 -2.73
CA GLN A 83 3.73 -4.66 -3.64
C GLN A 83 3.97 -6.01 -2.97
N ALA A 84 2.99 -6.92 -3.03
CA ALA A 84 2.99 -8.13 -2.22
C ALA A 84 4.18 -9.07 -2.52
N THR A 85 4.61 -9.14 -3.78
CA THR A 85 5.82 -9.90 -4.18
C THR A 85 7.08 -9.30 -3.58
N VAL A 86 7.20 -7.97 -3.57
CA VAL A 86 8.32 -7.26 -2.93
C VAL A 86 8.31 -7.50 -1.44
N ASN A 87 7.16 -7.36 -0.78
CA ASN A 87 7.00 -7.62 0.65
C ASN A 87 7.44 -9.05 1.03
N ARG A 88 7.00 -10.05 0.25
CA ARG A 88 7.43 -11.45 0.44
C ARG A 88 8.93 -11.63 0.23
N SER A 89 9.52 -10.94 -0.75
CA SER A 89 10.97 -10.99 -1.00
C SER A 89 11.79 -10.28 0.08
N LYS A 90 11.24 -9.24 0.72
CA LYS A 90 11.85 -8.50 1.83
C LYS A 90 11.90 -9.36 3.08
N GLY A 91 10.80 -10.04 3.41
CA GLY A 91 10.70 -10.91 4.57
C GLY A 91 10.99 -10.14 5.87
N ASN A 92 11.94 -10.63 6.67
CA ASN A 92 12.40 -9.96 7.89
C ASN A 92 13.75 -9.25 7.74
N ASN A 93 14.22 -9.06 6.50
CA ASN A 93 15.51 -8.44 6.22
C ASN A 93 15.40 -6.91 6.28
N THR A 94 16.18 -6.29 7.16
CA THR A 94 16.22 -4.84 7.40
C THR A 94 17.35 -4.13 6.65
N GLU A 95 18.26 -4.86 6.01
CA GLU A 95 19.46 -4.32 5.37
C GLU A 95 19.28 -4.09 3.86
N ILE A 96 18.14 -4.50 3.29
CA ILE A 96 17.86 -4.33 1.86
C ILE A 96 17.56 -2.87 1.56
N SER A 97 18.33 -2.28 0.66
CA SER A 97 18.10 -0.91 0.18
C SER A 97 16.79 -0.78 -0.58
N LYS A 98 16.21 0.43 -0.61
CA LYS A 98 15.03 0.72 -1.45
C LYS A 98 15.27 0.41 -2.93
N SER A 99 16.48 0.70 -3.44
CA SER A 99 16.85 0.40 -4.84
C SER A 99 16.86 -1.10 -5.12
N GLU A 100 17.36 -1.90 -4.18
CA GLU A 100 17.37 -3.36 -4.33
C GLU A 100 15.96 -3.95 -4.21
N LEU A 101 15.12 -3.43 -3.30
CA LEU A 101 13.70 -3.81 -3.25
C LEU A 101 12.98 -3.42 -4.55
N ALA A 102 13.28 -2.26 -5.12
CA ALA A 102 12.68 -1.83 -6.39
C ALA A 102 12.99 -2.80 -7.53
N GLN A 103 14.21 -3.34 -7.59
CA GLN A 103 14.61 -4.38 -8.57
C GLN A 103 13.81 -5.69 -8.43
N ARG A 104 13.23 -5.95 -7.26
CA ARG A 104 12.40 -7.13 -6.99
C ARG A 104 10.91 -6.90 -7.27
N SER A 105 10.53 -5.72 -7.76
CA SER A 105 9.15 -5.40 -8.11
C SER A 105 8.71 -6.21 -9.32
N SER A 106 7.51 -6.78 -9.27
CA SER A 106 6.88 -7.30 -10.48
C SER A 106 6.36 -6.12 -11.28
N TYR A 107 6.93 -5.90 -12.45
CA TYR A 107 6.52 -4.80 -13.32
C TYR A 107 5.32 -5.19 -14.19
N CYS A 108 4.30 -4.35 -14.20
CA CYS A 108 3.29 -4.38 -15.25
C CYS A 108 3.02 -2.99 -15.79
N ARG A 109 3.00 -2.89 -17.11
CA ARG A 109 2.65 -1.66 -17.80
C ARG A 109 1.14 -1.58 -17.91
N VAL A 110 0.54 -0.75 -17.06
CA VAL A 110 -0.91 -0.52 -17.01
C VAL A 110 -1.19 0.82 -17.69
N SER A 111 -1.86 0.79 -18.84
CA SER A 111 -2.35 2.02 -19.49
C SER A 111 -3.54 2.59 -18.73
N GLY A 112 -3.94 3.81 -19.08
CA GLY A 112 -5.15 4.38 -18.52
C GLY A 112 -6.41 3.57 -18.82
N ARG A 113 -6.47 2.92 -19.98
CA ARG A 113 -7.58 2.05 -20.37
C ARG A 113 -7.62 0.76 -19.57
N ASP A 114 -6.45 0.19 -19.27
CA ASP A 114 -6.34 -1.02 -18.45
C ASP A 114 -6.82 -0.74 -17.03
N MET A 115 -6.41 0.39 -16.44
CA MET A 115 -6.89 0.82 -15.13
C MET A 115 -8.41 1.02 -15.11
N ASP A 116 -9.00 1.58 -16.17
CA ASP A 116 -10.47 1.71 -16.29
C ASP A 116 -11.17 0.35 -16.30
N LEU A 117 -10.59 -0.63 -17.03
CA LEU A 117 -11.11 -1.99 -17.07
C LEU A 117 -11.06 -2.68 -15.70
N PHE A 118 -9.97 -2.51 -14.96
CA PHE A 118 -9.87 -3.02 -13.58
C PHE A 118 -10.90 -2.37 -12.64
N GLU A 119 -11.13 -1.07 -12.76
CA GLU A 119 -12.14 -0.36 -11.98
C GLU A 119 -13.56 -0.84 -12.31
N LEU A 120 -13.91 -0.94 -13.60
CA LEU A 120 -15.20 -1.48 -14.04
C LEU A 120 -15.42 -2.89 -13.53
N SER A 121 -14.40 -3.75 -13.63
CA SER A 121 -14.50 -5.15 -13.20
C SER A 121 -14.66 -5.28 -11.69
N ALA A 122 -14.03 -4.42 -10.89
CA ALA A 122 -14.02 -4.52 -9.43
C ALA A 122 -15.12 -3.70 -8.73
N PHE A 123 -15.62 -2.65 -9.37
CA PHE A 123 -16.55 -1.69 -8.77
C PHE A 123 -17.77 -1.37 -9.63
N GLY A 124 -17.83 -1.81 -10.89
CA GLY A 124 -18.94 -1.54 -11.80
C GLY A 124 -18.93 -0.14 -12.42
N ASN A 125 -17.94 0.71 -12.10
CA ASN A 125 -17.79 2.06 -12.66
C ASN A 125 -16.33 2.53 -12.62
N VAL A 126 -16.04 3.61 -13.34
CA VAL A 126 -14.74 4.32 -13.30
C VAL A 126 -14.90 5.63 -12.54
N ARG A 127 -13.96 5.95 -11.63
CA ARG A 127 -13.90 7.25 -10.95
C ARG A 127 -12.57 7.92 -11.26
N ARG A 128 -12.63 9.20 -11.65
CA ARG A 128 -11.43 10.03 -11.80
C ARG A 128 -11.10 10.66 -10.45
N GLY A 129 -9.81 10.77 -10.16
CA GLY A 129 -9.35 11.57 -9.04
C GLY A 129 -9.61 13.05 -9.30
N PRO A 130 -9.58 13.91 -8.28
CA PRO A 130 -9.58 15.35 -8.49
C PRO A 130 -8.43 15.71 -9.44
N ASP A 131 -8.77 16.42 -10.53
CA ASP A 131 -7.77 16.93 -11.46
C ASP A 131 -6.81 17.82 -10.67
N SER A 132 -5.52 17.48 -10.71
CA SER A 132 -4.48 18.45 -10.38
C SER A 132 -4.46 19.42 -11.56
N GLY A 133 -5.34 20.42 -11.52
CA GLY A 133 -5.56 21.37 -12.62
C GLY A 133 -4.26 21.82 -13.27
N GLY A 134 -4.01 21.31 -14.47
CA GLY A 134 -2.83 21.59 -15.27
C GLY A 134 -3.27 21.78 -16.72
N CYS A 135 -3.56 23.04 -17.04
CA CYS A 135 -3.81 23.66 -18.35
C CYS A 135 -4.26 22.76 -19.52
N LYS A 136 -5.52 22.90 -19.94
CA LYS A 136 -5.93 22.61 -21.32
C LYS A 136 -5.67 23.88 -22.13
N ILE A 137 -4.59 23.92 -22.90
CA ILE A 137 -4.44 24.92 -23.95
C ILE A 137 -5.36 24.48 -25.11
N GLN A 138 -6.23 25.41 -25.51
CA GLN A 138 -7.17 25.30 -26.63
C GLN A 138 -6.48 25.07 -27.96
#